data_AF-A0A482ZDP1-F1
#
_entry.id   AF-A0A482ZDP1-F1
#
_cell.length_a   1.000
_cell.length_b   1.000
_cell.length_c   1.000
_cell.angle_alpha   90.00
_cell.angle_beta   90.00
_cell.angle_gamma   90.00
#
_symmetry.space_group_name_H-M   'P 1'
#
loop_
_entity.id
_entity.type
_entity.pdbx_description
1 polymer ?
#
loop_
_entity_poly.entity_id
_entity_poly.type
_entity_poly.pdbx_seq_one_letter_code
_entity_poly.pdbx_strand_id
1 'polypeptide(L)'
;MNLLEPYHQTYTYDTGNNLTSLSHQANSGDWQQTLTIHSNNNRGTETQQSTNDFDANGNLLTLDNIGTLHWHYNNTLNQLTKADKSNTTQYSVYDYQG
;
A
#
# COMPACT_ATOMS: atom_id res chain seq x y z
N MET A 1 -8.06 -24.19 -22.93
CA MET A 1 -8.20 -24.62 -21.51
C MET A 1 -8.54 -23.39 -20.70
N ASN A 2 -9.64 -23.42 -19.96
CA ASN A 2 -10.02 -22.32 -19.09
C ASN A 2 -9.31 -22.56 -17.74
N LEU A 3 -8.27 -21.77 -17.44
CA LEU A 3 -7.36 -21.97 -16.29
C LEU A 3 -7.91 -21.31 -15.01
N LEU A 4 -9.24 -21.32 -14.84
CA LEU A 4 -9.88 -20.79 -13.65
C LEU A 4 -9.84 -21.86 -12.56
N GLU A 5 -9.27 -21.51 -11.41
CA GLU A 5 -9.34 -22.32 -10.21
C GLU A 5 -10.08 -21.57 -9.09
N PRO A 6 -10.78 -22.27 -8.20
CA PRO A 6 -11.31 -21.67 -6.99
C PRO A 6 -10.16 -21.37 -6.02
N TYR A 7 -10.32 -20.28 -5.28
CA TYR A 7 -9.47 -19.93 -4.15
C TYR A 7 -10.34 -19.52 -2.96
N HIS A 8 -9.74 -19.50 -1.78
CA HIS A 8 -10.34 -18.99 -0.55
C HIS A 8 -9.44 -17.92 0.06
N GLN A 9 -10.03 -16.84 0.56
CA GLN A 9 -9.31 -15.79 1.26
C GLN A 9 -9.91 -15.54 2.64
N THR A 10 -9.04 -15.48 3.64
CA THR A 10 -9.38 -15.12 5.02
C THR A 10 -8.78 -13.77 5.35
N TYR A 11 -9.58 -12.88 5.93
CA TYR A 11 -9.19 -11.52 6.31
C TYR A 11 -9.28 -11.38 7.84
N THR A 12 -8.23 -10.83 8.45
CA THR A 12 -8.19 -10.52 9.88
C THR A 12 -8.18 -9.02 10.06
N TYR A 13 -9.01 -8.52 10.97
CA TYR A 13 -9.13 -7.11 11.30
C TYR A 13 -8.81 -6.87 12.78
N ASP A 14 -8.23 -5.71 13.09
CA ASP A 14 -8.10 -5.25 14.46
C ASP A 14 -9.41 -4.61 14.97
N THR A 15 -9.44 -4.13 16.22
CA THR A 15 -10.61 -3.47 16.81
C THR A 15 -10.90 -2.08 16.21
N GLY A 16 -9.95 -1.51 15.47
CA GLY A 16 -10.10 -0.26 14.71
C GLY A 16 -10.66 -0.47 13.29
N ASN A 17 -10.96 -1.72 12.92
CA ASN A 17 -11.36 -2.16 11.58
C ASN A 17 -10.26 -2.01 10.52
N ASN A 18 -8.99 -2.02 10.90
CA ASN A 18 -7.88 -2.08 9.95
C ASN A 18 -7.62 -3.53 9.56
N LEU A 19 -7.41 -3.79 8.26
CA LEU A 19 -6.95 -5.10 7.78
C LEU A 19 -5.52 -5.33 8.28
N THR A 20 -5.29 -6.39 9.05
CA THR A 20 -3.98 -6.74 9.61
C THR A 20 -3.36 -7.96 8.93
N SER A 21 -4.18 -8.85 8.35
CA SER A 21 -3.70 -10.00 7.61
C SER A 21 -4.69 -10.46 6.55
N LEU A 22 -4.14 -10.85 5.40
CA LEU A 22 -4.82 -11.53 4.31
C LEU A 22 -4.11 -12.86 4.05
N SER A 23 -4.84 -13.96 4.16
CA SER A 23 -4.37 -15.30 3.81
C SER A 23 -5.11 -15.79 2.57
N HIS A 24 -4.37 -16.16 1.53
CA HIS A 24 -4.89 -16.73 0.29
C HIS A 24 -4.54 -18.21 0.19
N GLN A 25 -5.52 -19.01 -0.19
CA GLN A 25 -5.39 -20.46 -0.39
C GLN A 25 -5.96 -20.88 -1.73
N ALA A 26 -5.15 -21.52 -2.56
CA ALA A 26 -5.53 -22.04 -3.87
C ALA A 26 -4.73 -23.30 -4.20
N ASN A 27 -5.20 -24.10 -5.17
CA ASN A 27 -4.46 -25.30 -5.58
C ASN A 27 -3.11 -24.96 -6.22
N SER A 28 -2.99 -23.79 -6.86
CA SER A 28 -1.72 -23.30 -7.41
C SER A 28 -0.75 -22.77 -6.36
N GLY A 29 -1.19 -22.53 -5.12
CA GLY A 29 -0.34 -22.12 -4.02
C GLY A 29 -1.03 -21.24 -2.99
N ASP A 30 -0.41 -21.20 -1.80
CA ASP A 30 -0.83 -20.38 -0.69
C ASP A 30 0.12 -19.20 -0.51
N TRP A 31 -0.42 -18.04 -0.13
CA TRP A 31 0.38 -16.88 0.27
C TRP A 31 -0.32 -16.06 1.36
N GLN A 32 0.48 -15.28 2.08
CA GLN A 32 -0.02 -14.41 3.14
C GLN A 32 0.57 -13.01 3.01
N GLN A 33 -0.22 -12.01 3.36
CA GLN A 33 0.17 -10.61 3.48
C GLN A 33 -0.19 -10.15 4.89
N THR A 34 0.74 -9.48 5.56
CA THR A 34 0.56 -8.93 6.90
C THR A 34 0.77 -7.43 6.83
N LEU A 35 -0.10 -6.67 7.49
CA LEU A 35 0.02 -5.23 7.62
C LEU A 35 0.30 -4.88 9.08
N THR A 36 1.36 -4.10 9.30
CA THR A 36 1.67 -3.53 10.61
C THR A 36 0.91 -2.22 10.75
N ILE A 37 -0.04 -2.16 11.68
CA ILE A 37 -0.83 -0.97 11.95
C ILE A 37 -0.26 -0.21 13.15
N HIS A 38 -0.19 1.12 13.05
CA HIS A 38 0.29 1.97 14.12
C HIS A 38 -0.63 1.91 15.35
N SER A 39 -0.06 1.99 16.56
CA SER A 39 -0.82 1.81 17.80
C SER A 39 -1.81 2.94 18.13
N ASN A 40 -1.65 4.11 17.52
CA ASN A 40 -2.41 5.32 17.86
C ASN A 40 -3.18 5.95 16.68
N ASN A 41 -3.14 5.32 15.50
CA ASN A 41 -3.85 5.77 14.30
C ASN A 41 -4.04 4.61 13.32
N ASN A 42 -4.78 4.82 12.23
CA ASN A 42 -5.11 3.78 11.25
C ASN A 42 -4.10 3.67 10.09
N ARG A 43 -2.89 4.20 10.23
CA ARG A 43 -1.85 4.07 9.21
C ARG A 43 -1.16 2.71 9.38
N GLY A 44 -0.86 2.05 8.28
CA GLY A 44 -0.09 0.82 8.29
C GLY A 44 0.54 0.50 6.95
N THR A 45 1.57 -0.33 6.98
CA THR A 45 2.38 -0.77 5.83
C THR A 45 2.66 -2.27 5.93
N GLU A 46 3.10 -2.90 4.84
CA GLU A 46 3.44 -4.33 4.83
C GLU A 46 4.73 -4.64 5.60
N THR A 47 5.67 -3.70 5.59
CA THR A 47 6.87 -3.77 6.41
C THR A 47 6.63 -3.20 7.80
N GLN A 48 7.59 -3.41 8.72
CA GLN A 48 7.51 -2.78 10.03
C GLN A 48 7.59 -1.26 9.85
N GLN A 49 6.48 -0.59 10.15
CA GLN A 49 6.31 0.82 9.86
C GLN A 49 7.37 1.69 10.57
N SER A 50 8.03 2.56 9.80
CA SER A 50 8.91 3.62 10.29
C SER A 50 8.09 4.87 10.61
N THR A 51 8.57 5.70 11.54
CA THR A 51 7.96 7.01 11.84
C THR A 51 7.93 7.95 10.64
N ASN A 52 8.68 7.62 9.58
CA ASN A 52 8.86 8.45 8.39
C ASN A 52 8.16 7.90 7.15
N ASP A 53 7.30 6.88 7.28
CA ASP A 53 6.59 6.31 6.14
C ASP A 53 5.48 7.24 5.63
N PHE A 54 5.03 8.18 6.45
CA PHE A 54 3.97 9.12 6.13
C PHE A 54 4.39 10.55 6.44
N ASP A 55 3.88 11.50 5.67
CA ASP A 55 4.01 12.92 6.02
C ASP A 55 3.08 13.32 7.18
N ALA A 56 3.16 14.60 7.58
CA ALA A 56 2.34 15.15 8.65
C ALA A 56 0.84 15.08 8.37
N ASN A 57 0.42 15.14 7.09
CA ASN A 57 -0.98 15.07 6.67
C ASN A 57 -1.49 13.62 6.59
N GLY A 58 -0.58 12.64 6.52
CA GLY A 58 -0.91 11.23 6.43
C GLY A 58 -0.86 10.62 5.06
N ASN A 59 -0.14 11.27 4.15
CA ASN A 59 0.14 10.69 2.86
C ASN A 59 1.38 9.78 2.95
N LEU A 60 1.30 8.60 2.35
CA LEU A 60 2.42 7.64 2.30
C LEU A 60 3.57 8.20 1.47
N LEU A 61 4.80 8.17 1.97
CA LEU A 61 6.00 8.71 1.31
C LEU A 61 6.79 7.66 0.54
N THR A 62 6.73 6.40 0.98
CA THR A 62 7.42 5.29 0.33
C THR A 62 6.46 4.14 0.13
N LEU A 63 6.38 3.65 -1.10
CA LEU A 63 5.67 2.44 -1.43
C LEU A 63 6.68 1.29 -1.47
N ASP A 64 6.54 0.34 -0.55
CA ASP A 64 7.50 -0.74 -0.33
C ASP A 64 7.84 -1.47 -1.64
N ASN A 65 9.14 -1.61 -1.90
CA ASN A 65 9.70 -2.23 -3.10
C ASN A 65 9.32 -1.57 -4.45
N ILE A 66 8.64 -0.41 -4.43
CA ILE A 66 8.18 0.27 -5.65
C ILE A 66 8.87 1.63 -5.81
N GLY A 67 8.81 2.52 -4.82
CA GLY A 67 9.42 3.84 -4.96
C GLY A 67 8.89 4.92 -4.02
N THR A 68 9.30 6.15 -4.26
CA THR A 68 8.95 7.32 -3.45
C THR A 68 7.75 8.06 -4.04
N LEU A 69 6.82 8.43 -3.18
CA LEU A 69 5.62 9.21 -3.50
C LEU A 69 5.81 10.66 -3.06
N HIS A 70 5.47 11.59 -3.94
CA HIS A 70 5.47 13.02 -3.64
C HIS A 70 4.08 13.58 -3.80
N TRP A 71 3.69 14.44 -2.88
CA TRP A 71 2.33 14.95 -2.77
C TRP A 71 2.30 16.44 -3.06
N HIS A 72 1.21 16.90 -3.68
CA HIS A 72 0.89 18.31 -3.74
C HIS A 72 0.39 18.82 -2.38
N TYR A 73 0.35 20.14 -2.21
CA TYR A 73 -0.11 20.78 -0.98
C TYR A 73 -1.56 20.44 -0.61
N ASN A 74 -2.38 20.06 -1.59
CA ASN A 74 -3.78 19.63 -1.44
C ASN A 74 -3.92 18.10 -1.24
N ASN A 75 -2.82 17.38 -0.96
CA ASN A 75 -2.78 15.94 -0.71
C ASN A 75 -3.12 15.05 -1.91
N THR A 76 -3.07 15.56 -3.14
CA THR A 76 -3.12 14.71 -4.35
C THR A 76 -1.72 14.23 -4.75
N LEU A 77 -1.59 13.03 -5.32
CA LEU A 77 -0.29 12.44 -5.68
C LEU A 77 0.34 13.16 -6.88
N ASN A 78 1.37 13.97 -6.63
CA ASN A 78 2.09 14.68 -7.69
C ASN A 78 2.95 13.74 -8.54
N GLN A 79 3.74 12.88 -7.87
CA GLN A 79 4.80 12.15 -8.52
C GLN A 79 5.07 10.81 -7.83
N LEU A 80 5.32 9.77 -8.62
CA LEU A 80 5.97 8.53 -8.20
C LEU A 80 7.35 8.45 -8.87
N THR A 81 8.40 8.34 -8.05
CA THR A 81 9.75 8.01 -8.52
C THR A 81 10.02 6.55 -8.20
N LYS A 82 10.05 5.69 -9.23
CA LYS A 82 10.28 4.25 -9.05
C LYS A 82 11.72 3.98 -8.64
N ALA A 83 11.93 3.00 -7.76
CA ALA A 83 13.26 2.53 -7.37
C ALA A 83 13.88 1.56 -8.40
N ASP A 84 13.62 1.77 -9.70
CA ASP A 84 14.23 0.99 -10.77
C ASP A 84 15.59 1.58 -11.21
N LYS A 85 16.34 0.87 -12.06
CA LYS A 85 17.68 1.30 -12.48
C LYS A 85 17.72 2.70 -13.12
N SER A 86 16.61 3.13 -13.71
CA SER A 86 16.47 4.42 -14.41
C SER A 86 15.83 5.51 -13.54
N ASN A 87 15.38 5.18 -12.32
CA ASN A 87 14.52 6.02 -11.50
C ASN A 87 13.32 6.57 -12.28
N THR A 88 12.61 5.68 -12.98
CA THR A 88 11.48 6.07 -13.84
C THR A 88 10.48 6.89 -13.04
N THR A 89 10.17 8.09 -13.53
CA THR A 89 9.26 9.01 -12.87
C THR A 89 7.93 9.06 -13.59
N GLN A 90 6.84 9.05 -12.81
CA GLN A 90 5.48 9.26 -13.30
C GLN A 90 4.89 10.47 -12.59
N TYR A 91 4.20 11.34 -13.33
CA TYR A 91 3.52 12.52 -12.80
C TYR A 91 2.01 12.37 -13.00
N SER A 92 1.23 12.87 -12.05
CA SER A 92 -0.23 12.96 -12.15
C SER A 92 -0.65 14.41 -12.21
N VAL A 93 -1.71 14.69 -12.97
CA VAL A 93 -2.34 16.01 -13.06
C VAL A 93 -3.82 15.84 -12.78
N TYR A 94 -4.33 16.72 -11.95
CA TYR A 94 -5.70 16.71 -11.44
C TYR A 94 -6.43 17.93 -11.97
N ASP A 95 -7.75 17.83 -12.10
CA ASP A 95 -8.57 19.00 -12.36
C ASP A 95 -8.84 19.77 -11.04
N TYR A 96 -9.70 20.78 -11.09
CA TYR A 96 -9.97 21.61 -9.91
C TYR A 96 -10.74 20.88 -8.80
N GLN A 97 -11.30 19.70 -9.05
CA GLN A 97 -11.99 18.87 -8.08
C GLN A 97 -11.05 17.90 -7.36
N GLY A 98 -9.80 17.76 -7.83
CA GLY A 98 -8.88 16.71 -7.40
C GLY A 98 -9.08 15.47 -8.26
#